data_AF-A0A1G0DBI3-F1
#
_entry.id   AF-A0A1G0DBI3-F1
#
_cell.length_a   1.000
_cell.length_b   1.000
_cell.length_c   1.000
_cell.angle_alpha   90.00
_cell.angle_beta   90.00
_cell.angle_gamma   90.00
#
_symmetry.space_group_name_H-M   'P 1'
#
loop_
_entity.id
_entity.type
_entity.pdbx_description
1 polymer ?
#
loop_
_entity_poly.entity_id
_entity_poly.type
_entity_poly.pdbx_seq_one_letter_code
_entity_poly.pdbx_strand_id
1 'polypeptide(L)'
;MDTDHPRFQLNRALVVLRYKQPYIDWIRTAGEFPIDLTLEEVNEDSEAFLVPSFDCQIDPVDGIEDAIKWVEKRWRMLFEHILVSWTEDESEWPQKRTLKMFREWFDVEYRSIVWDMGNEPLMIDDFEAELDDELPGTGVMLH
;
A
#
# COMPACT_ATOMS: atom_id res chain seq x y z
N MET A 1 30.24 18.89 12.44
CA MET A 1 30.28 18.15 11.16
C MET A 1 28.86 18.23 10.64
N ASP A 2 28.60 19.15 9.72
CA ASP A 2 27.36 19.15 8.96
C ASP A 2 27.37 17.89 8.11
N THR A 3 26.52 16.93 8.46
CA THR A 3 26.28 15.80 7.57
C THR A 3 25.14 16.23 6.66
N ASP A 4 25.49 16.59 5.42
CA ASP A 4 24.62 16.86 4.25
C ASP A 4 23.69 15.68 3.87
N HIS A 5 23.49 14.74 4.79
CA HIS A 5 22.72 13.51 4.60
C HIS A 5 21.79 13.34 5.79
N PRO A 6 20.49 13.64 5.64
CA PRO A 6 19.49 13.24 6.62
C PRO A 6 19.53 11.72 6.75
N ARG A 7 19.61 11.26 8.00
CA ARG A 7 19.65 9.84 8.38
C ARG A 7 18.78 9.66 9.60
N PHE A 8 17.50 9.95 9.45
CA PHE A 8 16.54 9.80 10.54
C PHE A 8 15.86 8.45 10.40
N GLN A 9 15.92 7.63 11.44
CA GLN A 9 15.08 6.45 11.49
C GLN A 9 13.62 6.91 11.63
N LEU A 10 12.73 6.36 10.80
CA LEU A 10 11.30 6.55 10.98
C LEU A 10 10.82 5.71 12.16
N ASN A 11 9.91 6.28 12.96
CA ASN A 11 9.20 5.56 14.03
C ASN A 11 8.12 4.63 13.44
N ARG A 12 8.46 3.92 12.36
CA ARG A 12 7.61 3.03 11.58
C ARG A 12 8.46 1.88 11.06
N ALA A 13 7.86 0.71 10.97
CA ALA A 13 8.38 -0.40 10.19
C ALA A 13 7.73 -0.39 8.79
N LEU A 14 8.25 -1.20 7.88
CA LEU A 14 7.72 -1.36 6.53
C LEU A 14 7.15 -2.76 6.34
N VAL A 15 5.99 -2.84 5.69
CA VAL A 15 5.45 -4.06 5.12
C VAL A 15 5.35 -3.89 3.62
N VAL A 16 5.73 -4.91 2.85
CA VAL A 16 5.49 -4.97 1.40
C VAL A 16 4.60 -6.16 1.11
N LEU A 17 3.58 -5.97 0.28
CA LEU A 17 2.72 -7.06 -0.21
C LEU A 17 3.23 -7.53 -1.56
N ARG A 18 3.89 -8.69 -1.59
CA ARG A 18 4.39 -9.29 -2.83
C ARG A 18 3.28 -10.04 -3.53
N TYR A 19 3.05 -9.70 -4.79
CA TYR A 19 2.06 -10.34 -5.63
C TYR A 19 2.46 -11.77 -5.95
N LYS A 20 1.46 -12.65 -6.01
CA LYS A 20 1.56 -14.04 -6.50
C LYS A 20 0.80 -14.18 -7.82
N GLN A 21 0.95 -15.34 -8.45
CA GLN A 21 0.33 -15.66 -9.73
C GLN A 21 -1.18 -15.33 -9.84
N PRO A 22 -2.04 -15.55 -8.81
CA PRO A 22 -3.45 -15.22 -8.92
C PRO A 22 -3.75 -13.73 -9.22
N TYR A 23 -2.88 -12.82 -8.77
CA TYR A 23 -2.99 -11.40 -9.10
C TYR A 23 -2.75 -11.17 -10.60
N ILE A 24 -1.68 -11.75 -11.16
CA ILE A 24 -1.38 -11.70 -12.60
C ILE A 24 -2.53 -12.29 -13.43
N ASP A 25 -3.06 -13.43 -13.00
CA ASP A 25 -4.15 -14.10 -13.70
C ASP A 25 -5.42 -13.24 -13.71
N TRP A 26 -5.65 -12.47 -12.64
CA TRP A 26 -6.76 -11.54 -12.55
C TRP A 26 -6.57 -10.30 -13.42
N ILE A 27 -5.43 -9.59 -13.34
CA ILE A 27 -5.19 -8.37 -14.13
C ILE A 27 -5.21 -8.61 -15.64
N ARG A 28 -4.96 -9.84 -16.09
CA ARG A 28 -5.11 -10.24 -17.51
C ARG A 28 -6.56 -10.27 -17.98
N THR A 29 -7.50 -10.35 -17.04
CA THR A 29 -8.94 -10.45 -17.30
C THR A 29 -9.71 -9.20 -16.87
N ALA A 30 -9.13 -8.36 -16.02
CA ALA A 30 -9.72 -7.13 -15.51
C ALA A 30 -9.09 -5.90 -16.20
N GLY A 31 -9.91 -4.93 -16.59
CA GLY A 31 -9.50 -3.70 -17.27
C GLY A 31 -9.72 -3.69 -18.79
N GLU A 32 -9.54 -2.51 -19.40
CA GLU A 32 -9.87 -2.26 -20.81
C GLU A 32 -8.89 -2.90 -21.81
N PHE A 33 -7.67 -3.22 -21.38
CA PHE A 33 -6.65 -3.84 -22.23
C PHE A 33 -5.85 -4.91 -21.47
N PRO A 34 -5.69 -6.12 -22.03
CA PRO A 34 -4.83 -7.13 -21.42
C PRO A 34 -3.36 -6.67 -21.49
N ILE A 35 -2.77 -6.43 -20.32
CA ILE A 35 -1.35 -6.14 -20.18
C ILE A 35 -0.63 -7.46 -19.85
N ASP A 36 0.42 -7.78 -20.60
CA ASP A 36 1.25 -8.96 -20.33
C ASP A 36 2.42 -8.58 -19.44
N LEU A 37 2.13 -8.43 -18.14
CA LEU A 37 3.16 -8.27 -17.11
C LEU A 37 3.53 -9.63 -16.53
N THR A 38 4.82 -9.81 -16.32
CA THR A 38 5.38 -10.92 -15.56
C THR A 38 5.23 -10.67 -14.06
N LEU A 39 5.33 -11.74 -13.27
CA LEU A 39 5.32 -11.64 -11.81
C LEU A 39 6.49 -10.81 -11.27
N GLU A 40 7.62 -10.83 -11.98
CA GLU A 40 8.80 -10.03 -11.65
C GLU A 40 8.48 -8.54 -11.84
N GLU A 41 7.99 -8.14 -13.01
CA GLU A 41 7.66 -6.76 -13.34
C GLU A 41 6.64 -6.15 -12.36
N VAL A 42 5.55 -6.85 -12.02
CA VAL A 42 4.57 -6.31 -11.04
C VAL A 42 5.14 -6.19 -9.63
N ASN A 43 6.15 -7.01 -9.28
CA ASN A 43 6.78 -6.95 -7.97
C ASN A 43 7.96 -5.98 -7.93
N GLU A 44 8.42 -5.43 -9.05
CA GLU A 44 9.40 -4.35 -9.04
C GLU A 44 8.85 -3.11 -8.33
N ASP A 45 7.55 -2.85 -8.47
CA ASP A 45 6.83 -1.71 -7.87
C ASP A 45 5.59 -2.16 -7.07
N SER A 46 5.78 -3.17 -6.21
CA SER A 46 4.71 -3.65 -5.34
C SER A 46 4.41 -2.69 -4.18
N GLU A 47 3.15 -2.66 -3.74
CA GLU A 47 2.70 -1.78 -2.66
C GLU A 47 3.46 -1.98 -1.33
N ALA A 48 3.85 -0.85 -0.74
CA ALA A 48 4.58 -0.80 0.52
C ALA A 48 3.86 0.10 1.53
N PHE A 49 3.74 -0.38 2.76
CA PHE A 49 2.97 0.25 3.82
C PHE A 49 3.84 0.49 5.04
N LEU A 50 3.85 1.73 5.54
CA LEU A 50 4.42 2.04 6.84
C LEU A 50 3.47 1.55 7.95
N VAL A 51 3.99 0.73 8.85
CA VAL A 51 3.26 0.14 9.97
C VAL A 51 3.88 0.56 11.31
N PRO A 52 3.18 0.39 12.45
CA PRO A 52 3.76 0.67 13.76
C PRO A 52 5.09 -0.09 13.96
N SER A 53 6.10 0.57 14.53
CA SER A 53 7.35 -0.08 14.93
C SER A 53 7.17 -0.89 16.22
N PHE A 54 8.19 -1.69 16.57
CA PHE A 54 8.18 -2.56 17.75
C PHE A 54 8.03 -1.79 19.09
N ASP A 55 8.45 -0.54 19.13
CA ASP A 55 8.39 0.35 20.29
C ASP A 55 7.10 1.19 20.36
N CYS A 56 6.19 1.01 19.40
CA CYS A 56 4.90 1.69 19.42
C CYS A 56 4.02 1.20 20.58
N GLN A 57 3.32 2.11 21.24
CA GLN A 57 2.42 1.78 22.35
C GLN A 57 1.13 1.09 21.90
N ILE A 58 0.73 1.28 20.64
CA ILE A 58 -0.53 0.80 20.07
C ILE A 58 -0.20 -0.12 18.89
N ASP A 59 -0.69 -1.36 18.94
CA ASP A 59 -0.50 -2.39 17.90
C ASP A 59 0.98 -2.50 17.41
N PRO A 60 1.98 -2.69 18.30
CA PRO A 60 3.36 -2.83 17.88
C PRO A 60 3.54 -4.02 16.94
N VAL A 61 4.43 -3.85 15.96
CA VAL A 61 4.82 -4.91 15.03
C VAL A 61 6.27 -5.25 15.32
N ASP A 62 6.51 -6.39 15.96
CA ASP A 62 7.84 -6.87 16.33
C ASP A 62 8.21 -8.16 15.58
N GLY A 63 8.43 -8.01 14.27
CA GLY A 63 8.84 -9.12 13.41
C GLY A 63 7.75 -9.60 12.46
N ILE A 64 8.11 -10.61 11.67
CA ILE A 64 7.29 -11.06 10.54
C ILE A 64 5.94 -11.66 10.98
N GLU A 65 5.89 -12.36 12.11
CA GLU A 65 4.64 -12.97 12.60
C GLU A 65 3.61 -11.90 13.00
N ASP A 66 4.06 -10.83 13.67
CA ASP A 66 3.19 -9.73 14.05
C ASP A 66 2.82 -8.86 12.84
N ALA A 67 3.72 -8.73 11.86
CA ALA A 67 3.42 -8.07 10.60
C ALA A 67 2.30 -8.80 9.85
N ILE A 68 2.38 -10.13 9.75
CA ILE A 68 1.33 -10.95 9.17
C ILE A 68 0.02 -10.73 9.93
N LYS A 69 -0.01 -10.82 11.27
CA LYS A 69 -1.23 -10.56 12.05
C LYS A 69 -1.79 -9.17 11.81
N TRP A 70 -0.92 -8.15 11.72
CA TRP A 70 -1.32 -6.77 11.49
C TRP A 70 -1.99 -6.58 10.13
N VAL A 71 -1.39 -7.16 9.08
CA VAL A 71 -1.92 -7.20 7.71
C VAL A 71 -3.24 -7.96 7.67
N GLU A 72 -3.30 -9.15 8.27
CA GLU A 72 -4.49 -10.00 8.24
C GLU A 72 -5.68 -9.40 9.00
N LYS A 73 -5.45 -8.59 10.02
CA LYS A 73 -6.54 -7.81 10.65
C LYS A 73 -7.13 -6.76 9.69
N ARG A 74 -6.37 -6.34 8.68
CA ARG A 74 -6.67 -5.25 7.74
C ARG A 74 -6.77 -5.73 6.29
N TRP A 75 -6.83 -7.05 6.08
CA TRP A 75 -6.71 -7.69 4.76
C TRP A 75 -7.68 -7.13 3.74
N ARG A 76 -8.92 -6.84 4.14
CA ARG A 76 -9.96 -6.36 3.23
C ARG A 76 -9.59 -4.99 2.65
N MET A 77 -9.23 -4.05 3.52
CA MET A 77 -8.83 -2.70 3.12
C MET A 77 -7.61 -2.75 2.21
N LEU A 78 -6.58 -3.52 2.58
CA LEU A 78 -5.36 -3.67 1.77
C LEU A 78 -5.66 -4.33 0.42
N PHE A 79 -6.52 -5.34 0.39
CA PHE A 79 -6.89 -6.01 -0.86
C PHE A 79 -7.65 -5.04 -1.76
N GLU A 80 -8.66 -4.34 -1.24
CA GLU A 80 -9.48 -3.42 -2.03
C GLU A 80 -8.65 -2.22 -2.53
N HIS A 81 -7.67 -1.74 -1.76
CA HIS A 81 -6.69 -0.74 -2.20
C HIS A 81 -5.88 -1.20 -3.44
N ILE A 82 -5.38 -2.44 -3.43
CA ILE A 82 -4.64 -3.02 -4.57
C ILE A 82 -5.57 -3.25 -5.77
N LEU A 83 -6.84 -3.60 -5.55
CA LEU A 83 -7.78 -3.82 -6.65
C LEU A 83 -8.15 -2.50 -7.34
N VAL A 84 -8.42 -1.44 -6.56
CA VAL A 84 -8.78 -0.13 -7.10
C VAL A 84 -7.61 0.55 -7.82
N SER A 85 -6.36 0.29 -7.42
CA SER A 85 -5.19 0.80 -8.14
C SER A 85 -5.04 0.22 -9.56
N TRP A 86 -5.70 -0.91 -9.84
CA TRP A 86 -5.76 -1.48 -11.19
C TRP A 86 -7.02 -1.09 -11.97
N THR A 87 -8.20 -1.20 -11.35
CA THR A 87 -9.48 -0.84 -11.97
C THR A 87 -10.47 -0.33 -10.94
N GLU A 88 -11.10 0.81 -11.22
CA GLU A 88 -12.17 1.38 -10.40
C GLU A 88 -13.51 0.63 -10.56
N ASP A 89 -13.66 -0.19 -11.61
CA ASP A 89 -14.87 -0.99 -11.82
C ASP A 89 -14.89 -2.20 -10.86
N GLU A 90 -15.57 -2.02 -9.72
CA GLU A 90 -15.77 -3.08 -8.72
C GLU A 90 -16.44 -4.35 -9.26
N SER A 91 -17.11 -4.29 -10.41
CA SER A 91 -17.71 -5.47 -11.03
C SER A 91 -16.66 -6.42 -11.61
N GLU A 92 -15.48 -5.91 -11.96
CA GLU A 92 -14.32 -6.68 -12.44
C GLU A 92 -13.48 -7.28 -11.30
N TRP A 93 -13.73 -6.87 -10.06
CA TRP A 93 -12.99 -7.36 -8.91
C TRP A 93 -13.34 -8.83 -8.62
N PRO A 94 -12.41 -9.61 -8.03
CA PRO A 94 -12.72 -10.95 -7.57
C PRO A 94 -13.90 -10.92 -6.60
N GLN A 95 -14.92 -11.71 -6.89
CA GLN A 95 -16.15 -11.77 -6.08
C GLN A 95 -15.94 -12.67 -4.85
N LYS A 96 -16.68 -12.39 -3.77
CA LYS A 96 -16.59 -13.14 -2.48
C LYS A 96 -15.18 -13.18 -1.88
N ARG A 97 -14.47 -12.04 -1.92
CA ARG A 97 -13.13 -11.87 -1.33
C ARG A 97 -13.11 -12.38 0.11
N THR A 98 -12.09 -13.16 0.45
CA THR A 98 -11.88 -13.72 1.78
C THR A 98 -10.42 -13.57 2.19
N LEU A 99 -10.14 -13.64 3.48
CA LEU A 99 -8.76 -13.68 3.98
C LEU A 99 -7.95 -14.85 3.38
N LYS A 100 -8.59 -15.97 3.08
CA LYS A 100 -7.94 -17.11 2.42
C LYS A 100 -7.45 -16.71 1.02
N MET A 101 -8.33 -16.08 0.23
CA MET A 101 -7.97 -15.58 -1.11
C MET A 101 -6.84 -14.56 -1.02
N PHE A 102 -6.89 -13.63 -0.06
CA PHE A 102 -5.81 -12.67 0.18
C PHE A 102 -4.46 -13.37 0.40
N ARG A 103 -4.40 -14.42 1.26
CA ARG A 103 -3.17 -15.20 1.49
C ARG A 103 -2.66 -15.94 0.24
N GLU A 104 -3.57 -16.35 -0.65
CA GLU A 104 -3.22 -16.98 -1.92
C GLU A 104 -2.65 -15.97 -2.93
N TRP A 105 -2.99 -14.69 -2.79
CA TRP A 105 -2.60 -13.62 -3.70
C TRP A 105 -1.33 -12.88 -3.28
N PHE A 106 -1.06 -12.83 -1.98
CA PHE A 106 0.03 -12.00 -1.46
C PHE A 106 0.95 -12.78 -0.51
N ASP A 107 2.25 -12.48 -0.56
CA ASP A 107 3.21 -12.72 0.51
C ASP A 107 3.48 -11.42 1.27
N VAL A 108 3.81 -11.53 2.55
CA VAL A 108 4.16 -10.39 3.40
C VAL A 108 5.66 -10.35 3.57
N GLU A 109 6.29 -9.26 3.17
CA GLU A 109 7.65 -8.91 3.56
C GLU A 109 7.64 -7.86 4.67
N TYR A 110 8.64 -7.90 5.55
CA TYR A 110 8.76 -6.98 6.68
C TYR A 110 10.18 -6.39 6.77
N ARG A 111 10.28 -5.10 7.11
CA ARG A 111 11.54 -4.44 7.52
C ARG A 111 11.28 -3.66 8.81
N SER A 112 12.00 -3.99 9.87
CA SER A 112 11.82 -3.37 11.19
C SER A 112 12.30 -1.93 11.30
N ILE A 113 13.24 -1.53 10.42
CA ILE A 113 13.87 -0.22 10.46
C ILE A 113 13.80 0.39 9.07
N VAL A 114 13.21 1.58 9.00
CA VAL A 114 13.17 2.41 7.79
C VAL A 114 13.94 3.69 8.08
N TRP A 115 14.81 4.08 7.15
CA TRP A 115 15.58 5.31 7.23
C TRP A 115 14.99 6.31 6.25
N ASP A 116 14.63 7.48 6.76
CA ASP A 116 14.32 8.65 5.94
C ASP A 116 15.64 9.29 5.49
N MET A 117 15.81 9.28 4.17
CA MET A 117 16.96 9.80 3.46
C MET A 117 16.57 11.01 2.57
N GLY A 118 15.34 11.51 2.69
CA GLY A 118 14.85 12.70 1.98
C GLY A 118 15.39 13.98 2.60
N ASN A 119 15.68 14.99 1.77
CA ASN A 119 16.15 16.29 2.24
C ASN A 119 14.99 17.20 2.67
N GLU A 120 13.80 16.91 2.17
CA GLU A 120 12.56 17.60 2.47
C GLU A 120 11.80 16.89 3.61
N PRO A 121 10.97 17.63 4.40
CA PRO A 121 10.09 17.01 5.38
C PRO A 121 9.08 16.05 4.75
N LEU A 122 8.72 14.98 5.46
CA LEU A 122 7.59 14.13 5.08
C LEU A 122 6.28 14.93 5.10
N MET A 123 5.57 14.91 3.99
CA MET A 123 4.25 15.48 3.81
C MET A 123 3.25 14.37 3.49
N ILE A 124 1.99 14.54 3.92
CA ILE A 124 0.90 13.71 3.44
C ILE A 124 0.47 14.29 2.12
N ASP A 125 0.50 13.47 1.07
CA ASP A 125 -0.04 13.83 -0.23
C ASP A 125 -1.57 13.69 -0.19
N ASP A 126 -2.29 14.75 -0.52
CA ASP A 126 -3.74 14.81 -0.52
C ASP A 126 -4.24 14.98 -1.96
N PHE A 127 -4.09 13.90 -2.74
CA PHE A 127 -4.45 13.86 -4.15
C PHE A 127 -5.93 14.22 -4.42
N GLU A 128 -6.82 14.08 -3.43
CA GLU A 128 -8.24 14.46 -3.56
C GLU A 128 -8.41 15.99 -3.48
N ALA A 129 -7.63 16.69 -2.66
CA ALA A 129 -7.71 18.15 -2.51
C ALA A 129 -7.20 18.91 -3.75
N GLU A 130 -6.20 18.37 -4.45
CA GLU A 130 -5.66 19.00 -5.66
C GLU A 130 -6.64 18.93 -6.85
N LEU A 131 -7.47 17.89 -6.94
CA LEU A 131 -8.52 17.77 -7.95
C LEU A 131 -9.67 18.78 -7.75
N ASP A 132 -9.98 19.11 -6.49
CA ASP A 132 -10.99 20.11 -6.15
C ASP A 132 -10.53 21.54 -6.46
N ASP A 133 -9.23 21.84 -6.34
CA ASP A 133 -8.66 23.16 -6.65
C ASP A 133 -8.47 23.39 -8.17
N GLU A 134 -8.40 22.34 -8.99
CA GLU A 134 -8.37 22.44 -10.46
C GLU A 134 -9.76 22.65 -11.10
N LEU A 135 -10.85 22.49 -10.33
CA LEU A 135 -12.20 22.82 -10.77
C LEU A 135 -12.59 24.22 -10.26
N PRO A 136 -12.58 25.28 -11.10
CA PRO A 136 -13.02 26.59 -10.67
C PRO A 136 -14.55 26.56 -10.45
N GLY A 137 -15.03 26.32 -9.23
CA GLY A 137 -16.44 26.62 -8.94
C GLY A 137 -17.18 25.99 -7.77
N THR A 138 -16.59 25.18 -6.88
CA THR A 138 -17.37 24.58 -5.77
C THR A 138 -16.84 24.92 -4.39
N GLY A 139 -16.86 26.22 -4.07
CA GLY A 139 -16.79 26.65 -2.68
C GLY A 139 -18.03 26.22 -1.91
N VAL A 140 -17.88 25.38 -0.89
CA VAL A 140 -18.91 25.18 0.14
C VAL A 140 -18.38 25.71 1.47
N MET A 141 -18.92 26.86 1.90
CA MET A 141 -18.81 27.34 3.28
C MET A 141 -19.55 26.37 4.21
N LEU A 142 -18.85 25.78 5.17
CA LEU A 142 -19.49 25.13 6.31
C LEU A 142 -19.72 26.17 7.42
N HIS A 143 -20.98 26.24 7.89
CA HIS A 143 -21.40 26.98 9.09
C HIS A 143 -21.08 26.19 10.36
#